data_AF-A0A3A8EK28-F1
#
_entry.id   AF-A0A3A8EK28-F1
#
_cell.length_a   1.000
_cell.length_b   1.000
_cell.length_c   1.000
_cell.angle_alpha   90.00
_cell.angle_beta   90.00
_cell.angle_gamma   90.00
#
_symmetry.space_group_name_H-M   'P 1'
#
loop_
_entity.id
_entity.type
_entity.pdbx_description
1 polymer ?
#
loop_
_entity_poly.entity_id
_entity_poly.type
_entity_poly.pdbx_seq_one_letter_code
_entity_poly.pdbx_strand_id
1 'polypeptide(L)' 'MKPYNKNLKQPSRDLRNNMTDAELLLWKKLRRKQILGLQFYRQKPILNYIVDFYCPSANLVLECDG' A
#
# COMPACT_ATOMS: atom_id res chain seq x y z
N MET A 1 -4.18 12.25 -7.83
CA MET A 1 -3.31 11.21 -7.25
C MET A 1 -2.10 11.91 -6.63
N LYS A 2 -1.63 11.54 -5.43
CA LYS A 2 -0.44 12.19 -4.83
C LYS A 2 0.79 11.96 -5.73
N PRO A 3 1.65 12.98 -5.95
CA PRO A 3 2.88 12.81 -6.71
C PRO A 3 3.81 11.86 -5.96
N TYR A 4 4.72 11.22 -6.69
CA TYR A 4 5.74 10.35 -6.12
C TYR A 4 7.02 10.41 -6.95
N ASN A 5 8.15 10.13 -6.31
CA ASN A 5 9.43 9.98 -6.97
C ASN A 5 9.39 8.77 -7.92
N LYS A 6 9.54 8.99 -9.22
CA LYS A 6 9.44 7.95 -10.25
C LYS A 6 10.45 6.81 -10.05
N ASN A 7 11.57 7.07 -9.38
CA ASN A 7 12.58 6.05 -9.06
C ASN A 7 12.04 4.98 -8.10
N LEU A 8 10.99 5.29 -7.33
CA LEU A 8 10.33 4.34 -6.43
C LEU A 8 9.40 3.35 -7.15
N LYS A 9 9.19 3.51 -8.47
CA LYS A 9 8.28 2.66 -9.23
C LYS A 9 8.73 1.19 -9.24
N GLN A 10 10.01 0.93 -9.46
CA GLN A 10 10.55 -0.42 -9.48
C GLN A 10 10.62 -1.03 -8.06
N PRO A 11 11.21 -0.36 -7.04
CA PRO A 11 11.17 -0.84 -5.66
C PRO A 11 9.75 -1.17 -5.16
N SER A 12 8.77 -0.34 -5.51
CA SER A 12 7.36 -0.58 -5.18
C SER A 12 6.79 -1.86 -5.82
N ARG A 13 7.25 -2.24 -7.03
CA ARG A 13 6.86 -3.51 -7.65
C ARG A 13 7.55 -4.68 -6.96
N ASP A 14 8.80 -4.51 -6.58
CA ASP A 14 9.57 -5.56 -5.90
C ASP A 14 8.99 -5.84 -4.51
N LEU A 15 8.65 -4.80 -3.74
CA LEU A 15 7.94 -4.93 -2.46
C LEU A 15 6.58 -5.61 -2.61
N ARG A 16 5.86 -5.36 -3.72
CA ARG A 16 4.62 -6.08 -4.00
C ARG A 16 4.81 -7.58 -4.19
N ASN A 17 5.97 -8.02 -4.64
CA ASN A 17 6.24 -9.44 -4.85
C ASN A 17 6.85 -10.10 -3.60
N ASN A 18 7.36 -9.30 -2.66
CA ASN A 18 8.08 -9.74 -1.47
C ASN A 18 7.47 -9.17 -0.17
N MET A 19 6.14 -9.18 -0.06
CA MET A 19 5.44 -8.75 1.16
C MET A 19 5.68 -9.73 2.31
N THR A 20 5.75 -9.23 3.54
CA THR A 20 5.79 -10.08 4.74
C THR A 20 4.49 -10.87 4.92
N ASP A 21 4.53 -11.93 5.74
CA ASP A 21 3.33 -12.73 6.05
C ASP A 21 2.22 -11.88 6.69
N ALA A 22 2.60 -10.94 7.57
CA ALA A 22 1.69 -10.00 8.21
C ALA A 22 1.00 -9.10 7.18
N GLU A 23 1.77 -8.46 6.29
CA GLU A 23 1.21 -7.65 5.21
C GLU A 23 0.35 -8.48 4.24
N LEU A 24 0.75 -9.71 3.90
CA LEU A 24 -0.03 -10.60 3.04
C LEU A 24 -1.39 -10.92 3.65
N LEU A 25 -1.41 -11.22 4.95
CA LEU A 25 -2.64 -11.48 5.69
C LEU A 25 -3.55 -10.25 5.73
N LEU A 26 -2.99 -9.07 6.02
CA LEU A 26 -3.73 -7.82 6.03
C LEU A 26 -4.27 -7.48 4.63
N TRP A 27 -3.47 -7.66 3.58
CA TRP A 27 -3.88 -7.40 2.21
C TRP A 27 -5.06 -8.27 1.77
N LYS A 28 -5.12 -9.54 2.20
CA LYS A 28 -6.27 -10.41 1.95
C LYS A 28 -7.57 -9.82 2.50
N LYS A 29 -7.53 -9.07 3.60
CA LYS A 29 -8.68 -8.40 4.22
C LYS A 29 -9.00 -7.04 3.60
N LEU A 30 -7.99 -6.29 3.16
CA LEU A 30 -8.17 -4.94 2.59
C LEU A 30 -8.53 -4.91 1.10
N ARG A 31 -8.05 -5.88 0.31
CA ARG A 31 -8.27 -5.90 -1.15
C ARG A 31 -9.74 -5.97 -1.52
N ARG A 32 -10.05 -5.68 -2.79
CA ARG A 32 -11.40 -5.83 -3.38
C ARG A 32 -12.50 -5.04 -2.64
N LYS A 33 -12.13 -3.93 -1.98
CA LYS A 33 -13.09 -3.05 -1.30
C LYS A 33 -13.93 -3.76 -0.22
N GLN A 34 -13.37 -4.78 0.43
CA GLN A 34 -14.06 -5.58 1.44
C GLN A 34 -14.42 -4.77 2.70
N ILE A 35 -13.63 -3.75 3.05
CA ILE A 35 -13.89 -2.87 4.19
C ILE A 35 -14.65 -1.64 3.73
N LEU A 36 -15.94 -1.56 4.06
CA LEU A 36 -16.80 -0.39 3.83
C LEU A 36 -16.82 0.12 2.38
N GLY A 37 -16.51 -0.73 1.39
CA GLY A 37 -16.39 -0.32 -0.01
C GLY A 37 -15.13 0.51 -0.34
N LEU A 38 -14.20 0.67 0.60
CA LEU A 38 -13.02 1.53 0.46
C LEU A 38 -11.91 0.87 -0.36
N GLN A 39 -11.28 1.64 -1.24
CA GLN A 39 -10.17 1.16 -2.06
C GLN A 39 -8.84 1.32 -1.32
N PHE A 40 -8.17 0.19 -1.06
CA PHE A 40 -6.79 0.16 -0.58
C PHE A 40 -5.81 -0.17 -1.71
N TYR A 41 -4.66 0.48 -1.68
CA TYR A 41 -3.50 0.17 -2.51
C TYR A 41 -2.40 -0.35 -1.60
N ARG A 42 -1.66 -1.36 -2.05
CA ARG A 42 -0.49 -1.88 -1.32
C ARG A 42 0.82 -1.37 -1.94
N GLN A 43 1.83 -1.20 -1.10
CA GLN A 43 3.19 -0.82 -1.45
C GLN A 43 3.17 0.40 -2.39
N LYS A 44 2.55 1.49 -1.94
CA LYS A 44 2.19 2.66 -2.75
C LYS A 44 3.25 3.75 -2.60
N PRO A 45 3.90 4.18 -3.70
CA PRO A 45 4.76 5.35 -3.67
C PRO A 45 3.94 6.62 -3.40
N ILE A 46 4.38 7.40 -2.42
CA ILE A 46 3.85 8.72 -2.06
C ILE A 46 5.04 9.62 -1.72
N LEU A 47 5.18 10.74 -2.43
CA LEU A 47 6.34 11.62 -2.31
C LEU A 47 7.65 10.82 -2.47
N ASN A 48 8.50 10.79 -1.44
CA ASN A 48 9.78 10.09 -1.45
C ASN A 48 9.75 8.76 -0.69
N TYR A 49 8.56 8.25 -0.36
CA TYR A 49 8.38 7.03 0.44
C TYR A 49 7.50 6.02 -0.29
N ILE A 50 7.60 4.76 0.12
CA ILE A 50 6.66 3.69 -0.25
C ILE A 50 5.99 3.28 1.05
N VAL A 51 4.67 3.39 1.10
CA VAL A 51 3.86 3.00 2.26
C VAL A 51 3.25 1.62 2.04
N ASP A 52 3.10 0.82 3.08
CA ASP A 52 2.60 -0.55 2.98
C ASP A 52 1.17 -0.59 2.45
N PHE A 53 0.28 0.25 3.00
CA PHE A 53 -1.08 0.41 2.49
C PHE A 53 -1.54 1.86 2.49
N TYR A 54 -2.33 2.21 1.47
CA TYR A 54 -2.90 3.55 1.31
C TYR A 54 -4.37 3.50 0.89
N CYS A 55 -5.23 4.23 1.61
CA CYS A 55 -6.62 4.47 1.27
C CYS A 55 -6.82 5.96 0.91
N PRO A 56 -6.99 6.31 -0.38
CA PRO A 56 -7.09 7.71 -0.78
C PRO A 56 -8.36 8.40 -0.29
N SER A 57 -9.50 7.70 -0.24
CA SER A 57 -10.78 8.29 0.17
C SER A 57 -10.80 8.64 1.66
N ALA A 58 -10.02 7.95 2.48
CA ALA A 58 -9.88 8.23 3.91
C ALA A 58 -8.62 9.06 4.25
N ASN A 59 -7.79 9.40 3.25
CA ASN A 59 -6.46 9.99 3.46
C ASN A 59 -5.64 9.24 4.53
N LEU A 60 -5.69 7.90 4.48
CA LEU A 60 -5.16 7.01 5.51
C LEU A 60 -4.01 6.17 4.96
N VAL A 61 -2.91 6.14 5.72
CA VAL A 61 -1.79 5.21 5.54
C VAL A 61 -1.83 4.20 6.69
N LEU A 62 -1.56 2.94 6.37
CA LEU A 62 -1.33 1.88 7.36
C LEU A 62 0.07 1.31 7.08
N GLU A 63 0.92 1.28 8.11
CA GLU A 63 2.24 0.65 8.08
C GLU A 63 2.20 -0.56 9.03
N CYS A 64 2.74 -1.70 8.58
CA CYS A 64 2.88 -2.88 9.41
C CYS A 64 4.25 -2.86 10.08
N ASP A 65 4.30 -2.59 11.38
CA ASP A 65 5.54 -2.72 12.15
C ASP A 65 5.71 -4.15 12.69
N GLY A 66 6.95 -4.62 12.74
CA GLY A 66 7.32 -5.99 13.13
C GLY A 66 7.98 -6.05 14.50
#